data_AF-A0A443QUN4-F1
#
_entry.id   AF-A0A443QUN4-F1
#
_cell.length_a   1.000
_cell.length_b   1.000
_cell.length_c   1.000
_cell.angle_alpha   90.00
_cell.angle_beta   90.00
_cell.angle_gamma   90.00
#
_symmetry.space_group_name_H-M   'P 1'
#
loop_
_entity.id
_entity.type
_entity.pdbx_description
1 polymer ?
#
loop_
_entity_poly.entity_id
_entity_poly.type
_entity_poly.pdbx_seq_one_letter_code
_entity_poly.pdbx_strand_id
1 'polypeptide(L)'
;MGKGPKLTEREQVARAIGRSRKAVTTYLKLGPQYNRKNPGGRPRILSTRFEEIPKIKILQWPVKGSDLSPIENVWGEIVNKLKKREITKNANELWDLILDTWNEISNDTAYFINLYNSIPSRIQDVHEKNGLWSKY
;
A
#
# COMPACT_ATOMS: atom_id res chain seq x y z
N MET A 1 46.36 32.83 -2.51
CA MET A 1 45.57 31.78 -3.21
C MET A 1 45.17 30.72 -2.18
N GLY A 2 43.93 30.76 -1.69
CA GLY A 2 43.46 29.79 -0.69
C GLY A 2 43.24 28.42 -1.31
N LYS A 3 43.89 27.38 -0.79
CA LYS A 3 43.60 26.00 -1.18
C LYS A 3 42.14 25.71 -0.80
N GLY A 4 41.30 25.44 -1.80
CA GLY A 4 39.89 25.07 -1.59
C GLY A 4 39.75 23.86 -0.64
N PRO A 5 38.56 23.66 -0.05
CA PRO A 5 38.36 22.62 0.96
C PRO A 5 38.82 21.25 0.46
N LYS A 6 39.60 20.55 1.28
CA LYS A 6 40.08 19.20 0.97
C LYS A 6 38.87 18.27 0.82
N LEU A 7 38.78 17.60 -0.32
CA LEU A 7 37.77 16.58 -0.56
C LEU A 7 37.89 15.46 0.47
N THR A 8 36.75 15.01 0.98
CA THR A 8 36.68 13.83 1.85
C THR A 8 37.11 12.57 1.11
N GLU A 9 37.54 11.53 1.83
CA GLU A 9 37.96 10.25 1.24
C GLU A 9 36.90 9.67 0.29
N ARG A 10 35.62 9.74 0.68
CA ARG A 10 34.49 9.29 -0.16
C ARG A 10 34.35 10.09 -1.45
N GLU A 11 34.67 11.38 -1.43
CA GLU A 11 34.64 12.25 -2.61
C GLU A 11 35.83 12.00 -3.53
N GLN A 12 37.00 11.70 -2.97
CA GLN A 12 38.17 11.28 -3.74
C GLN A 12 37.91 9.95 -4.46
N VAL A 13 37.36 8.96 -3.75
CA VAL A 13 36.95 7.68 -4.34
C VAL A 13 35.89 7.87 -5.42
N ALA A 14 34.84 8.65 -5.13
CA ALA A 14 33.77 8.95 -6.09
C ALA A 14 34.30 9.56 -7.39
N ARG A 15 35.22 10.53 -7.27
CA ARG A 15 35.88 11.17 -8.42
C ARG A 15 36.75 10.20 -9.20
N ALA A 16 37.54 9.36 -8.50
CA ALA A 16 38.41 8.38 -9.14
C ALA A 16 37.65 7.34 -9.95
N ILE A 17 36.48 6.89 -9.47
CA ILE A 17 35.66 5.87 -10.14
C ILE A 17 34.58 6.47 -11.06
N GLY A 18 34.54 7.80 -11.23
CA GLY A 18 33.54 8.48 -12.05
C GLY A 18 32.09 8.31 -11.58
N ARG A 19 31.86 8.14 -10.27
CA ARG A 19 30.52 7.96 -9.67
C ARG A 19 30.18 9.10 -8.74
N SER A 20 28.90 9.22 -8.40
CA SER A 20 28.47 10.20 -7.41
C SER A 20 28.88 9.78 -5.99
N ARG A 21 29.13 10.76 -5.11
CA ARG A 21 29.37 10.52 -3.68
C ARG A 21 28.26 9.69 -3.03
N LYS A 22 27.01 9.89 -3.48
CA LYS A 22 25.83 9.13 -3.03
C LYS A 22 25.95 7.66 -3.42
N ALA A 23 26.36 7.35 -4.65
CA ALA A 23 26.55 5.97 -5.10
C ALA A 23 27.61 5.24 -4.25
N VAL A 24 28.76 5.88 -3.98
CA VAL A 24 29.82 5.32 -3.12
C VAL A 24 29.31 5.09 -1.69
N THR A 25 28.61 6.08 -1.12
CA THR A 25 28.06 5.97 0.24
C THR A 25 27.02 4.85 0.34
N THR A 26 26.16 4.72 -0.67
CA THR A 26 25.15 3.66 -0.73
C THR A 26 25.78 2.29 -0.94
N TYR A 27 26.83 2.17 -1.74
CA TYR A 27 27.59 0.93 -1.90
C TYR A 27 28.23 0.49 -0.58
N LEU A 28 28.92 1.39 0.12
CA LEU A 28 29.52 1.09 1.43
C LEU A 28 28.47 0.67 2.47
N LYS A 29 27.24 1.20 2.38
CA LYS A 29 26.13 0.83 3.26
C LYS A 29 25.51 -0.53 2.91
N LEU A 30 25.35 -0.84 1.62
CA LEU A 30 24.60 -2.01 1.15
C LEU A 30 25.51 -3.22 0.79
N GLY A 31 26.79 -2.99 0.56
CA GLY A 31 27.78 -4.00 0.20
C GLY A 31 27.31 -4.88 -0.97
N PRO A 32 27.31 -6.22 -0.84
CA PRO A 32 26.86 -7.16 -1.87
C PRO A 32 25.40 -7.00 -2.32
N GLN A 33 24.58 -6.27 -1.55
CA GLN A 33 23.19 -5.98 -1.89
C GLN A 33 23.06 -4.73 -2.76
N TYR A 34 24.14 -3.96 -2.98
CA TYR A 34 24.12 -2.81 -3.87
C TYR A 34 23.71 -3.22 -5.28
N ASN A 35 22.77 -2.47 -5.86
CA ASN A 35 22.24 -2.72 -7.20
C ASN A 35 21.44 -4.02 -7.37
N ARG A 36 21.11 -4.74 -6.28
CA ARG A 36 20.05 -5.76 -6.35
C ARG A 36 18.72 -5.04 -6.54
N LYS A 37 18.05 -5.32 -7.66
CA LYS A 37 16.66 -4.89 -7.86
C LYS A 37 15.84 -5.49 -6.73
N ASN A 38 15.23 -4.65 -5.90
CA ASN A 38 14.15 -5.12 -5.04
C ASN A 38 13.11 -5.76 -5.96
N PRO A 39 12.76 -7.05 -5.78
CA PRO A 39 11.67 -7.67 -6.51
C PRO A 39 10.38 -7.15 -5.88
N GLY A 40 10.11 -5.84 -6.00
CA GLY A 40 8.87 -5.21 -5.54
C GLY A 40 7.67 -5.59 -6.40
N GLY A 41 7.71 -6.77 -7.02
CA GLY A 41 6.63 -7.35 -7.78
C GLY A 41 5.98 -8.48 -6.98
N ARG A 42 4.74 -8.81 -7.34
CA ARG A 42 4.02 -9.97 -6.82
C ARG A 42 4.90 -11.21 -6.99
N PRO A 43 5.23 -11.94 -5.91
CA PRO A 43 5.94 -13.20 -6.02
C PRO A 43 5.21 -14.14 -6.99
N ARG A 44 5.96 -14.86 -7.83
CA ARG A 44 5.39 -15.83 -8.80
C ARG A 44 4.55 -16.91 -8.11
N ILE A 45 4.85 -17.19 -6.84
CA ILE A 45 4.15 -18.11 -5.98
C ILE A 45 3.53 -17.26 -4.86
N LEU A 46 2.20 -17.13 -4.85
CA LEU A 46 1.49 -16.72 -3.65
C LEU A 46 1.84 -17.73 -2.57
N SER A 47 2.30 -17.29 -1.39
CA SER A 47 2.74 -18.21 -0.34
C SER A 47 1.76 -19.37 -0.15
N THR A 48 2.25 -20.60 -0.02
CA THR A 48 1.46 -21.80 0.35
C THR A 48 0.73 -21.66 1.69
N ARG A 49 0.94 -20.54 2.40
CA ARG A 49 0.21 -20.13 3.60
C ARG A 49 -1.32 -20.24 3.48
N PHE A 50 -1.89 -20.14 2.27
CA PHE A 50 -3.33 -20.36 2.06
C PHE A 50 -3.72 -21.84 2.01
N GLU A 51 -2.81 -22.74 1.64
CA GLU A 51 -3.02 -24.19 1.59
C GLU A 51 -3.06 -24.80 3.01
N GLU A 52 -2.44 -24.14 3.98
CA GLU A 52 -2.41 -24.53 5.40
C GLU A 52 -3.65 -24.07 6.18
N ILE A 53 -4.48 -23.16 5.62
CA ILE A 53 -5.70 -22.67 6.27
C ILE A 53 -6.87 -23.58 5.87
N PRO A 54 -7.61 -24.20 6.81
CA PRO A 54 -8.64 -25.17 6.49
C PRO A 54 -9.71 -24.62 5.54
N LYS A 55 -9.87 -25.26 4.38
CA LYS A 55 -10.99 -25.20 3.41
C LYS A 55 -11.70 -23.84 3.25
N ILE A 56 -10.96 -22.72 3.19
CA ILE A 56 -11.56 -21.46 2.75
C ILE A 56 -11.84 -21.57 1.25
N LYS A 57 -13.11 -21.53 0.86
CA LYS A 57 -13.48 -21.49 -0.55
C LYS A 57 -13.00 -20.18 -1.15
N ILE A 58 -11.99 -20.26 -2.02
CA ILE A 58 -11.49 -19.10 -2.74
C ILE A 58 -12.56 -18.67 -3.76
N LEU A 59 -12.97 -17.41 -3.68
CA LEU A 59 -13.83 -16.78 -4.69
C LEU A 59 -12.97 -16.40 -5.90
N GLN A 60 -13.46 -16.74 -7.10
CA GLN A 60 -12.85 -16.25 -8.34
C GLN A 60 -13.09 -14.74 -8.43
N TRP A 61 -12.02 -13.95 -8.35
CA TRP A 61 -12.07 -12.49 -8.38
C TRP A 61 -11.53 -11.96 -9.71
N PRO A 62 -12.19 -10.98 -10.34
CA PRO A 62 -11.69 -10.39 -11.59
C PRO A 62 -10.39 -9.62 -11.37
N VAL A 63 -9.54 -9.56 -12.41
CA VAL A 63 -8.23 -8.88 -12.35
C VAL A 63 -8.36 -7.38 -12.04
N LYS A 64 -9.47 -6.76 -12.45
CA LYS A 64 -9.83 -5.37 -12.16
C LYS A 64 -11.21 -5.34 -11.50
N GLY A 65 -11.26 -5.42 -10.18
CA GLY A 65 -12.51 -5.48 -9.41
C GLY A 65 -12.41 -4.78 -8.07
N SER A 66 -11.75 -3.62 -8.01
CA SER A 66 -11.71 -2.80 -6.80
C SER A 66 -13.11 -2.28 -6.44
N ASP A 67 -13.91 -1.91 -7.44
CA ASP A 67 -15.30 -1.46 -7.32
C ASP A 67 -16.25 -2.53 -6.76
N LEU A 68 -15.95 -3.80 -7.05
CA LEU A 68 -16.64 -4.94 -6.45
C LEU A 68 -16.27 -5.19 -4.99
N SER A 69 -15.16 -4.65 -4.50
CA SER A 69 -14.63 -4.97 -3.18
C SER A 69 -15.29 -4.10 -2.10
N PRO A 70 -16.02 -4.69 -1.12
CA PRO A 70 -16.62 -3.92 -0.04
C PRO A 70 -15.61 -3.14 0.82
N ILE A 71 -14.34 -3.57 0.82
CA ILE A 71 -13.29 -2.93 1.62
C ILE A 71 -12.99 -1.50 1.15
N GLU A 72 -13.17 -1.19 -0.13
CA GLU A 72 -12.97 0.16 -0.65
C GLU A 72 -14.02 1.14 -0.06
N ASN A 73 -15.26 0.68 0.16
CA ASN A 73 -16.27 1.50 0.83
C ASN A 73 -15.95 1.71 2.31
N VAL A 74 -15.41 0.70 2.97
CA VAL A 74 -14.92 0.81 4.35
C VAL A 74 -13.80 1.85 4.44
N TRP A 75 -12.82 1.82 3.54
CA TRP A 75 -11.78 2.85 3.46
C TRP A 75 -12.36 4.24 3.18
N GLY A 76 -13.32 4.33 2.25
CA GLY A 76 -14.05 5.56 1.97
C GLY A 76 -14.74 6.14 3.21
N GLU A 77 -15.39 5.30 4.01
CA GLU A 77 -16.07 5.71 5.23
C GLU A 77 -15.08 6.18 6.31
N ILE A 78 -13.95 5.47 6.48
CA ILE A 78 -12.86 5.90 7.37
C ILE A 78 -12.39 7.30 6.95
N VAL A 79 -12.06 7.51 5.67
CA VAL A 79 -11.58 8.79 5.17
C VAL A 79 -12.64 9.89 5.35
N ASN A 80 -13.92 9.59 5.11
CA ASN A 80 -15.01 10.54 5.29
C ASN A 80 -15.19 10.97 6.75
N LYS A 81 -15.06 10.05 7.70
CA LYS A 81 -15.08 10.36 9.13
C LYS A 81 -13.85 11.16 9.55
N LEU A 82 -12.65 10.78 9.09
CA LEU A 82 -11.41 11.50 9.38
C LEU A 82 -11.42 12.94 8.86
N LYS A 83 -11.99 13.20 7.67
CA LYS A 83 -12.15 14.56 7.12
C LYS A 83 -12.97 15.50 8.01
N LYS A 84 -13.83 14.96 8.87
CA LYS A 84 -14.66 15.73 9.82
C LYS A 84 -13.93 15.99 11.14
N ARG A 85 -12.78 15.37 11.35
CA ARG A 85 -11.92 15.54 12.55
C ARG A 85 -10.79 16.51 12.23
N GLU A 86 -10.17 17.07 13.26
CA GLU A 86 -8.98 17.91 13.06
C GLU A 86 -7.79 17.08 12.56
N ILE A 87 -7.08 17.63 11.57
CA ILE A 87 -5.93 16.96 10.95
C ILE A 87 -4.74 17.00 11.92
N THR A 88 -4.29 15.82 12.33
CA THR A 88 -3.10 15.66 13.18
C THR A 88 -1.83 15.85 12.37
N LYS A 89 -0.77 16.41 12.97
CA LYS A 89 0.51 16.67 12.27
C LYS A 89 1.52 15.52 12.41
N ASN A 90 1.16 14.50 13.19
CA ASN A 90 2.05 13.41 13.59
C ASN A 90 1.50 12.06 13.12
N ALA A 91 2.39 11.17 12.67
CA ALA A 91 2.03 9.84 12.20
C ALA A 91 1.40 8.98 13.30
N ASN A 92 1.86 9.11 14.56
CA ASN A 92 1.29 8.34 15.68
C ASN A 92 -0.14 8.80 15.98
N GLU A 93 -0.37 10.11 16.05
CA GLU A 93 -1.71 10.65 16.27
C GLU A 93 -2.67 10.29 15.14
N LEU A 94 -2.18 10.27 13.89
CA LEU A 94 -2.99 9.80 12.75
C LEU A 94 -3.33 8.31 12.88
N TRP A 95 -2.40 7.48 13.34
CA TRP A 95 -2.64 6.06 13.58
C TRP A 95 -3.72 5.85 14.63
N ASP A 96 -3.63 6.53 15.77
CA ASP A 96 -4.63 6.44 16.84
C ASP A 96 -6.00 6.88 16.34
N LEU A 97 -6.06 7.97 15.56
CA LEU A 97 -7.29 8.47 14.98
C LEU A 97 -7.94 7.48 13.99
N ILE A 98 -7.13 6.82 13.16
CA ILE A 98 -7.58 5.77 12.25
C ILE A 98 -8.13 4.59 13.04
N LEU A 99 -7.42 4.16 14.09
CA LEU A 99 -7.82 3.03 14.93
C LEU A 99 -9.15 3.31 15.65
N ASP A 100 -9.31 4.50 16.23
CA ASP A 100 -10.56 4.92 16.87
C ASP A 100 -11.73 4.96 15.87
N THR A 101 -11.48 5.49 14.67
CA THR A 101 -12.48 5.54 13.60
C THR A 101 -12.86 4.14 13.13
N TRP A 102 -11.89 3.23 13.03
CA TRP A 102 -12.13 1.83 12.72
C TRP A 102 -12.98 1.17 13.80
N ASN A 103 -12.65 1.36 15.07
CA ASN A 103 -13.40 0.80 16.18
C ASN A 103 -14.86 1.30 16.18
N GLU A 104 -15.07 2.59 15.92
CA GLU A 104 -16.40 3.18 15.75
C GLU A 104 -17.20 2.51 14.63
N ILE A 105 -16.62 2.39 13.43
CA ILE A 105 -17.28 1.75 12.27
C ILE A 105 -17.52 0.26 12.54
N SER A 106 -16.53 -0.44 13.12
CA SER A 106 -16.56 -1.89 13.35
C SER A 106 -17.71 -2.35 14.26
N ASN A 107 -18.21 -1.45 15.11
CA ASN A 107 -19.38 -1.70 15.96
C ASN A 107 -20.72 -1.59 15.21
N ASP A 108 -20.75 -1.01 14.01
CA ASP A 108 -21.94 -0.93 13.17
C ASP A 108 -22.09 -2.20 12.32
N THR A 109 -22.60 -3.26 12.94
CA THR A 109 -22.87 -4.53 12.24
C THR A 109 -23.82 -4.37 11.05
N ALA A 110 -24.78 -3.44 11.12
CA ALA A 110 -25.75 -3.22 10.05
C ALA A 110 -25.07 -2.65 8.80
N TYR A 111 -24.11 -1.72 8.96
CA TYR A 111 -23.30 -1.20 7.87
C TYR A 111 -22.60 -2.31 7.08
N PHE A 112 -21.92 -3.25 7.76
CA PHE A 112 -21.24 -4.35 7.07
C PHE A 112 -22.20 -5.32 6.41
N ILE A 113 -23.31 -5.68 7.08
CA ILE A 113 -24.34 -6.55 6.48
C ILE A 113 -24.88 -5.92 5.19
N ASN A 114 -25.14 -4.62 5.19
CA ASN A 114 -25.60 -3.90 4.00
C ASN A 114 -24.55 -3.87 2.89
N LEU A 115 -23.28 -3.71 3.23
CA LEU A 115 -22.18 -3.82 2.25
C LEU A 115 -22.14 -5.20 1.60
N TYR A 116 -22.20 -6.28 2.38
CA TYR A 116 -22.23 -7.64 1.84
C TYR A 116 -23.48 -7.90 0.98
N ASN A 117 -24.65 -7.47 1.45
CA ASN A 117 -25.90 -7.59 0.72
C ASN A 117 -25.92 -6.78 -0.58
N SER A 118 -25.03 -5.78 -0.73
CA SER A 118 -24.90 -5.02 -1.97
C SER A 118 -24.12 -5.75 -3.07
N ILE A 119 -23.32 -6.78 -2.74
CA ILE A 119 -22.44 -7.47 -3.70
C ILE A 119 -23.20 -8.00 -4.94
N PRO A 120 -24.37 -8.68 -4.82
CA PRO A 120 -25.12 -9.12 -5.98
C PRO A 120 -25.47 -7.97 -6.94
N SER A 121 -25.92 -6.84 -6.41
CA SER A 121 -26.26 -5.66 -7.21
C SER A 121 -25.02 -5.01 -7.87
N ARG A 122 -23.86 -5.06 -7.23
CA ARG A 122 -22.59 -4.59 -7.83
C ARG A 122 -22.17 -5.45 -9.00
N ILE A 123 -22.26 -6.78 -8.84
CA ILE A 123 -21.96 -7.73 -9.91
C ILE A 123 -22.91 -7.50 -11.08
N GLN A 124 -24.19 -7.27 -10.81
CA GLN A 124 -25.18 -6.96 -11.83
C GLN A 124 -24.85 -5.66 -12.58
N ASP A 125 -24.47 -4.58 -11.89
CA ASP A 125 -24.06 -3.31 -12.53
C ASP A 125 -22.81 -3.48 -13.41
N VAL A 126 -21.81 -4.23 -12.95
CA VAL A 126 -20.62 -4.57 -13.76
C VAL A 126 -21.01 -5.39 -14.99
N HIS A 127 -21.94 -6.34 -14.84
CA HIS A 127 -22.42 -7.15 -15.96
C HIS A 127 -23.15 -6.30 -17.00
N GLU A 128 -24.09 -5.45 -16.57
CA GLU A 128 -24.85 -4.53 -17.44
C GLU A 128 -23.93 -3.55 -18.18
N LYS A 129 -22.81 -3.17 -17.55
CA LYS A 129 -21.78 -2.32 -18.14
C LYS A 129 -20.71 -3.08 -18.92
N ASN A 130 -20.88 -4.37 -19.20
CA ASN A 130 -19.92 -5.21 -19.92
C ASN A 130 -18.50 -5.19 -19.32
N GLY A 131 -18.39 -5.18 -17.99
CA GLY A 131 -17.11 -5.15 -17.28
C GLY A 131 -16.49 -3.75 -17.16
N LEU A 132 -17.21 -2.69 -17.56
CA LEU A 132 -16.82 -1.30 -17.33
C LEU A 132 -17.21 -0.84 -15.91
N TRP A 133 -16.87 0.41 -15.60
CA TRP A 133 -16.83 0.94 -14.24
C TRP A 133 -18.23 0.98 -13.61
N SER A 134 -18.39 0.29 -12.49
CA SER A 134 -19.62 0.37 -11.70
C SER A 134 -19.70 1.69 -10.92
N LYS A 135 -20.89 2.00 -10.38
CA LYS A 135 -21.11 3.23 -9.59
C LYS A 135 -20.49 3.18 -8.17
N TYR A 136 -19.90 2.05 -7.79
CA TYR A 136 -19.55 1.69 -6.42
C TYR A 136 -18.08 1.93 -6.08
#